data_AF-A0A9P6J043-F1
#
_entry.id   AF-A0A9P6J043-F1
#
_cell.length_a   1.000
_cell.length_b   1.000
_cell.length_c   1.000
_cell.angle_alpha   90.00
_cell.angle_beta   90.00
_cell.angle_gamma   90.00
#
_symmetry.space_group_name_H-M   'P 1'
#
loop_
_entity.id
_entity.type
_entity.pdbx_description
1 polymer ?
#
loop_
_entity_poly.entity_id
_entity_poly.type
_entity_poly.pdbx_seq_one_letter_code
_entity_poly.pdbx_strand_id
1 'polypeptide(L)'
;MSNSASSSRHRPWHVLILAGALSVVFIATLGTSPVQGLSLQKRAPSSDSIGDIGWIRKRLGTQSPYPHEDRPDKPLDDVPEGYELVQLHIVSPRSERGTRYPDIESSTIIGELTDKLKNTTAPDFKWIRNWSSNTWYPLTKDKLLSSRGNEDLYAIGRRFATRYKEFLDKYPYDPTTYEFRSSSKARATQSAYSFSLGFLEGRSPNSDEP
;
A
#
# COMPACT_ATOMS: atom_id res chain seq x y z
N MET A 1 -50.63 19.75 -26.62
CA MET A 1 -50.24 20.80 -27.59
C MET A 1 -48.90 21.34 -27.10
N SER A 2 -47.78 20.91 -27.71
CA SER A 2 -47.01 21.70 -28.71
C SER A 2 -46.40 22.96 -28.09
N ASN A 3 -45.11 23.29 -28.18
CA ASN A 3 -43.91 22.69 -28.75
C ASN A 3 -42.72 23.59 -28.33
N SER A 4 -41.51 23.00 -28.35
CA SER A 4 -40.18 23.52 -28.78
C SER A 4 -39.77 24.98 -28.52
N ALA A 5 -38.51 25.35 -28.29
CA ALA A 5 -37.23 24.89 -28.85
C ALA A 5 -36.11 25.46 -27.93
N SER A 6 -34.86 24.99 -27.92
CA SER A 6 -33.87 25.18 -29.00
C SER A 6 -32.51 24.65 -28.48
N SER A 7 -31.99 23.57 -29.08
CA SER A 7 -30.75 23.53 -29.87
C SER A 7 -29.45 23.91 -29.15
N SER A 8 -28.53 22.93 -29.01
CA SER A 8 -27.23 23.00 -29.71
C SER A 8 -26.51 21.65 -29.65
N ARG A 9 -25.75 21.38 -30.71
CA ARG A 9 -25.10 20.13 -31.11
C ARG A 9 -23.79 19.90 -30.33
N HIS A 10 -23.37 18.63 -30.19
CA HIS A 10 -22.08 18.13 -30.69
C HIS A 10 -21.91 16.63 -30.36
N ARG A 11 -21.68 15.81 -31.40
CA ARG A 11 -21.10 14.45 -31.33
C ARG A 11 -19.56 14.58 -31.48
N PRO A 12 -18.80 13.47 -31.54
CA PRO A 12 -18.50 12.47 -30.51
C PRO A 12 -16.99 12.51 -30.19
N TRP A 13 -16.54 11.97 -29.04
CA TRP A 13 -15.10 11.71 -28.85
C TRP A 13 -14.82 10.22 -28.93
N HIS A 14 -13.97 9.90 -29.89
CA HIS A 14 -13.54 8.59 -30.28
C HIS A 14 -12.66 7.95 -29.19
N VAL A 15 -12.97 6.69 -28.91
CA VAL A 15 -12.11 5.73 -28.20
C VAL A 15 -10.82 5.54 -29.02
N LEU A 16 -9.67 5.86 -28.43
CA LEU A 16 -8.37 5.57 -29.00
C LEU A 16 -7.84 4.28 -28.37
N ILE A 17 -8.00 3.15 -29.07
CA ILE A 17 -7.28 1.91 -28.81
C ILE A 17 -6.16 1.84 -29.86
N LEU A 18 -4.93 2.10 -29.45
CA LEU A 18 -3.75 1.84 -30.27
C LEU A 18 -3.29 0.40 -30.04
N ALA A 19 -3.82 -0.49 -30.88
CA ALA A 19 -3.21 -1.78 -31.16
C ALA A 19 -2.13 -1.56 -32.24
N GLY A 20 -0.86 -1.66 -31.85
CA GLY A 20 0.29 -1.59 -32.76
C GLY A 20 1.00 -2.93 -32.80
N ALA A 21 0.57 -3.80 -33.74
CA ALA A 21 1.34 -4.96 -34.16
C ALA A 21 2.41 -4.51 -35.15
N LEU A 22 3.68 -4.76 -34.85
CA LEU A 22 4.78 -4.62 -35.80
C LEU A 22 5.59 -5.91 -35.78
N SER A 23 5.18 -6.82 -36.66
CA SER A 23 5.90 -8.02 -37.03
C SER A 23 7.14 -7.61 -37.83
N VAL A 24 8.32 -7.91 -37.31
CA VAL A 24 9.55 -7.97 -38.10
C VAL A 24 9.94 -9.43 -38.20
N VAL A 25 9.76 -9.97 -39.40
CA VAL A 25 10.21 -11.31 -39.80
C VAL A 25 11.70 -11.20 -40.16
N PHE A 26 12.57 -11.84 -39.39
CA PHE A 26 13.94 -12.14 -39.80
C PHE A 26 14.03 -13.63 -40.11
N ILE A 27 14.11 -13.95 -41.40
CA ILE A 27 14.53 -15.27 -41.87
C ILE A 27 16.06 -15.25 -41.88
N ALA A 28 16.67 -16.03 -40.98
CA ALA A 28 18.08 -16.36 -41.05
C ALA A 28 18.24 -17.88 -41.02
N THR A 29 19.04 -18.34 -41.97
CA THR A 29 19.21 -19.70 -42.46
C THR A 29 19.80 -20.68 -41.45
N LEU A 30 19.43 -21.95 -41.64
CA LEU A 30 19.92 -23.15 -40.97
C LEU A 30 21.46 -23.20 -40.85
N GLY A 31 21.95 -23.25 -39.62
CA GLY A 31 23.31 -23.66 -39.28
C GLY A 31 23.25 -24.63 -38.11
N THR A 32 23.43 -25.91 -38.38
CA THR A 32 23.51 -26.97 -37.37
C THR A 32 24.82 -26.85 -36.60
N SER A 33 24.75 -26.82 -35.28
CA SER A 33 25.92 -27.01 -34.40
C SER A 33 25.49 -27.78 -33.14
N PRO A 34 26.38 -28.65 -32.62
CA PRO A 34 25.98 -29.80 -31.84
C PRO A 34 25.63 -29.45 -30.39
N VAL A 35 24.70 -30.25 -29.86
CA VAL A 35 24.23 -30.28 -28.47
C VAL A 35 25.42 -30.47 -27.53
N GLN A 36 25.81 -29.40 -26.83
CA GLN A 36 26.68 -29.49 -25.65
C GLN A 36 25.79 -29.66 -24.41
N GLY A 37 26.11 -30.68 -23.62
CA GLY A 37 25.31 -31.18 -22.51
C GLY A 37 24.95 -30.11 -21.48
N LEU A 38 23.72 -30.21 -20.99
CA LEU A 38 23.21 -29.54 -19.79
C LEU A 38 24.03 -30.00 -18.58
N SER A 39 25.12 -29.29 -18.33
CA SER A 39 25.75 -29.22 -17.02
C SER A 39 24.79 -28.49 -16.09
N LEU A 40 24.18 -29.23 -15.16
CA LEU A 40 23.48 -28.68 -14.00
C LEU A 40 24.52 -28.00 -13.11
N GLN A 41 24.92 -26.79 -13.49
CA GLN A 41 25.69 -25.90 -12.64
C GLN A 41 24.80 -25.53 -11.46
N LYS A 42 25.07 -26.19 -10.33
CA LYS A 42 24.54 -25.86 -9.00
C LYS A 42 24.97 -24.43 -8.69
N ARG A 43 24.12 -23.46 -9.06
CA ARG A 43 24.35 -22.04 -8.78
C ARG A 43 24.30 -21.87 -7.27
N ALA A 44 25.46 -21.60 -6.66
CA ALA A 44 25.50 -21.12 -5.29
C ALA A 44 24.63 -19.86 -5.19
N PRO A 45 23.88 -19.66 -4.09
CA PRO A 45 23.04 -18.49 -3.95
C PRO A 45 23.95 -17.25 -3.89
N SER A 46 23.94 -16.45 -4.97
CA SER A 46 24.53 -15.13 -4.95
C SER A 46 23.71 -14.26 -3.99
N SER A 47 24.39 -13.35 -3.30
CA SER A 47 23.87 -12.41 -2.31
C SER A 47 22.91 -11.34 -2.87
N ASP A 48 22.16 -11.65 -3.93
CA ASP A 48 21.19 -10.75 -4.59
C ASP A 48 19.77 -10.88 -4.02
N SER A 49 19.61 -11.36 -2.79
CA SER A 49 18.31 -11.68 -2.20
C SER A 49 17.44 -10.47 -1.81
N ILE A 50 17.86 -9.24 -2.14
CA ILE A 50 17.07 -8.01 -1.92
C ILE A 50 16.20 -7.67 -3.15
N GLY A 51 16.55 -8.19 -4.34
CA GLY A 51 15.74 -8.04 -5.56
C GLY A 51 14.41 -8.81 -5.52
N ASP A 52 14.27 -9.76 -4.59
CA ASP A 52 13.14 -10.70 -4.54
C ASP A 52 11.94 -10.17 -3.72
N ILE A 53 12.19 -9.40 -2.66
CA ILE A 53 11.11 -8.89 -1.79
C ILE A 53 10.19 -7.91 -2.55
N GLY A 54 10.77 -7.08 -3.43
CA GLY A 54 9.99 -6.16 -4.27
C GLY A 54 9.07 -6.90 -5.24
N TRP A 55 9.51 -8.05 -5.75
CA TRP A 55 8.71 -8.93 -6.61
C TRP A 55 7.53 -9.55 -5.84
N ILE A 56 7.76 -9.99 -4.60
CA ILE A 56 6.72 -10.53 -3.70
C ILE A 56 5.71 -9.44 -3.35
N ARG A 57 6.18 -8.24 -2.96
CA ARG A 57 5.33 -7.11 -2.59
C ARG A 57 4.32 -6.75 -3.67
N LYS A 58 4.66 -6.88 -4.95
CA LYS A 58 3.75 -6.56 -6.07
C LYS A 58 2.68 -7.65 -6.33
N ARG A 59 2.78 -8.82 -5.70
CA ARG A 59 1.93 -10.00 -5.96
C ARG A 59 1.03 -10.42 -4.80
N LEU A 60 1.12 -9.75 -3.66
CA LEU A 60 0.25 -10.00 -2.51
C LEU A 60 -1.12 -9.31 -2.62
N GLY A 61 -1.41 -8.64 -3.74
CA GLY A 61 -2.68 -7.97 -4.00
C GLY A 61 -2.97 -6.90 -2.94
N THR A 62 -4.07 -7.05 -2.21
CA THR A 62 -4.45 -6.12 -1.13
C THR A 62 -3.71 -6.38 0.18
N GLN A 63 -2.90 -7.45 0.28
CA GLN A 63 -2.10 -7.78 1.46
C GLN A 63 -0.67 -7.23 1.38
N SER A 64 -0.35 -6.49 0.32
CA SER A 64 0.94 -5.83 0.17
C SER A 64 1.14 -4.74 1.21
N PRO A 65 2.31 -4.68 1.87
CA PRO A 65 2.66 -3.55 2.73
C PRO A 65 2.57 -2.21 2.00
N TYR A 66 2.31 -1.14 2.74
CA TYR A 66 2.21 0.19 2.17
C TYR A 66 3.57 0.62 1.56
N PRO A 67 3.62 1.04 0.27
CA PRO A 67 4.85 1.49 -0.36
C PRO A 67 5.18 2.90 0.10
N HIS A 68 6.17 3.03 0.98
CA HIS A 68 6.62 4.32 1.50
C HIS A 68 7.55 5.05 0.52
N GLU A 69 8.26 4.31 -0.33
CA GLU A 69 9.41 4.82 -1.09
C GLU A 69 9.01 5.79 -2.22
N ASP A 70 7.82 5.60 -2.80
CA ASP A 70 7.34 6.36 -3.95
C ASP A 70 6.44 7.54 -3.57
N ARG A 71 6.45 7.97 -2.30
CA ARG A 71 5.49 8.96 -1.77
C ARG A 71 6.16 10.31 -1.54
N PRO A 72 5.51 11.42 -1.94
CA PRO A 72 6.05 12.74 -1.69
C PRO A 72 6.16 12.98 -0.19
N ASP A 73 7.34 13.42 0.23
CA ASP A 73 7.72 13.78 1.60
C ASP A 73 8.01 15.28 1.77
N LYS A 74 8.02 16.03 0.66
CA LYS A 74 8.19 17.48 0.62
C LYS A 74 6.85 18.24 0.77
N PRO A 75 6.91 19.53 1.15
CA PRO A 75 5.78 20.44 1.08
C PRO A 75 5.11 20.45 -0.31
N LEU A 76 3.83 20.79 -0.32
CA LEU A 76 3.00 20.91 -1.53
C LEU A 76 3.59 21.98 -2.46
N ASP A 77 4.08 21.57 -3.62
CA ASP A 77 4.73 22.46 -4.61
C ASP A 77 4.02 22.45 -5.98
N ASP A 78 2.88 21.78 -6.08
CA ASP A 78 2.07 21.59 -7.28
C ASP A 78 0.82 22.50 -7.33
N VAL A 79 0.77 23.54 -6.48
CA VAL A 79 -0.33 24.53 -6.49
C VAL A 79 -0.12 25.54 -7.63
N PRO A 80 -1.09 25.73 -8.55
CA PRO A 80 -0.97 26.73 -9.62
C PRO A 80 -0.85 28.16 -9.10
N GLU A 81 -0.14 29.00 -9.84
CA GLU A 81 0.05 30.41 -9.48
C GLU A 81 -1.30 31.14 -9.33
N GLY A 82 -1.44 31.89 -8.23
CA GLY A 82 -2.68 32.61 -7.89
C GLY A 82 -3.77 31.77 -7.22
N TYR A 83 -3.53 30.49 -6.96
CA TYR A 83 -4.46 29.62 -6.22
C TYR A 83 -3.90 29.26 -4.85
N GLU A 84 -4.79 29.00 -3.89
CA GLU A 84 -4.43 28.49 -2.57
C GLU A 84 -5.30 27.30 -2.17
N LEU A 85 -4.75 26.42 -1.33
CA LEU A 85 -5.51 25.32 -0.75
C LEU A 85 -6.43 25.87 0.35
N VAL A 86 -7.74 25.64 0.20
CA VAL A 86 -8.76 26.11 1.15
C VAL A 86 -9.36 25.00 2.01
N GLN A 87 -9.33 23.75 1.52
CA GLN A 87 -9.97 22.62 2.18
C GLN A 87 -9.23 21.32 1.86
N LEU A 88 -8.99 20.52 2.89
CA LEU A 88 -8.25 19.26 2.79
C LEU A 88 -9.12 18.09 3.24
N HIS A 89 -9.53 17.24 2.30
CA HIS A 89 -10.25 15.99 2.59
C HIS A 89 -9.34 14.79 2.36
N ILE A 90 -8.91 14.16 3.45
CA ILE A 90 -8.06 12.97 3.40
C ILE A 90 -8.96 11.74 3.52
N VAL A 91 -9.42 11.24 2.37
CA VAL A 91 -10.11 9.97 2.34
C VAL A 91 -9.11 8.84 2.28
N SER A 92 -9.44 7.85 3.05
CA SER A 92 -8.54 6.84 3.55
C SER A 92 -9.11 5.46 3.18
N PRO A 93 -9.42 5.17 1.90
CA PRO A 93 -10.44 4.19 1.58
C PRO A 93 -10.00 2.74 1.80
N ARG A 94 -11.04 1.93 2.02
CA ARG A 94 -11.17 0.47 1.95
C ARG A 94 -11.03 -0.32 3.25
N SER A 95 -9.85 -0.76 3.65
CA SER A 95 -9.76 -1.65 4.82
C SER A 95 -8.38 -1.78 5.44
N GLU A 96 -7.30 -1.18 4.90
CA GLU A 96 -5.99 -1.86 4.66
C GLU A 96 -4.65 -1.11 4.91
N ARG A 97 -4.61 0.14 5.39
CA ARG A 97 -3.36 0.96 5.35
C ARG A 97 -2.34 0.81 6.48
N GLY A 98 -2.48 -0.26 7.25
CA GLY A 98 -1.40 -0.76 8.08
C GLY A 98 -1.50 -2.27 8.11
N THR A 99 -0.36 -2.93 8.10
CA THR A 99 -0.25 -4.39 8.22
C THR A 99 -1.09 -4.90 9.38
N ARG A 100 -1.82 -5.99 9.18
CA ARG A 100 -2.71 -6.57 10.20
C ARG A 100 -2.36 -7.99 10.51
N TYR A 101 -2.92 -8.44 11.62
CA TYR A 101 -3.09 -9.85 11.85
C TYR A 101 -4.20 -10.41 10.95
N PRO A 102 -4.08 -11.68 10.54
CA PRO A 102 -5.15 -12.39 9.86
C PRO A 102 -6.39 -12.47 10.76
N ASP A 103 -7.49 -12.93 10.18
CA ASP A 103 -8.64 -13.29 11.00
C ASP A 103 -8.45 -14.63 11.71
N ILE A 104 -9.35 -14.92 12.66
CA ILE A 104 -9.31 -16.17 13.44
C ILE A 104 -9.31 -17.40 12.53
N GLU A 105 -10.14 -17.41 11.48
CA GLU A 105 -10.23 -18.53 10.54
C GLU A 105 -8.91 -18.74 9.80
N SER A 106 -8.37 -17.69 9.19
CA SER A 106 -7.08 -17.74 8.48
C SER A 106 -5.94 -18.12 9.42
N SER A 107 -5.92 -17.59 10.65
CA SER A 107 -4.90 -17.90 11.65
C SER A 107 -4.94 -19.36 12.08
N THR A 108 -6.13 -19.94 12.20
CA THR A 108 -6.34 -21.35 12.51
C THR A 108 -5.85 -22.23 11.36
N ILE A 109 -6.24 -21.91 10.11
CA ILE A 109 -5.78 -22.62 8.90
C ILE A 109 -4.26 -22.60 8.80
N ILE A 110 -3.62 -21.45 9.04
CA ILE A 110 -2.17 -21.32 9.04
C ILE A 110 -1.53 -22.20 10.14
N GLY A 111 -2.14 -22.27 11.32
CA GLY A 111 -1.72 -23.15 12.40
C GLY A 111 -1.75 -24.63 12.01
N GLU A 112 -2.90 -25.10 11.51
CA GLU A 112 -3.06 -26.49 11.08
C GLU A 112 -2.11 -26.87 9.94
N LEU A 113 -1.92 -25.98 8.97
CA LEU A 113 -0.98 -26.18 7.86
C LEU A 113 0.45 -26.30 8.39
N THR A 114 0.83 -25.45 9.34
CA THR A 114 2.15 -25.51 9.97
C THR A 114 2.36 -26.82 10.68
N ASP A 115 1.38 -27.27 11.47
CA ASP A 115 1.49 -28.52 12.22
C ASP A 115 1.67 -29.72 11.29
N LYS A 116 0.98 -29.74 10.15
CA LYS A 116 1.18 -30.75 9.10
C LYS A 116 2.59 -30.69 8.49
N LEU A 117 3.15 -29.49 8.35
CA LEU A 117 4.47 -29.28 7.75
C LEU A 117 5.65 -29.52 8.70
N LYS A 118 5.44 -29.58 10.03
CA LYS A 118 6.50 -29.84 11.01
C LYS A 118 7.26 -31.15 10.75
N ASN A 119 6.59 -32.16 10.22
CA ASN A 119 7.20 -33.46 9.91
C ASN A 119 7.85 -33.52 8.52
N THR A 120 7.94 -32.40 7.80
CA THR A 120 8.57 -32.38 6.48
C THR A 120 10.06 -32.72 6.54
N THR A 121 10.51 -33.54 5.59
CA THR A 121 11.93 -33.91 5.40
C THR A 121 12.65 -32.97 4.43
N ALA A 122 11.94 -32.01 3.84
CA ALA A 122 12.51 -31.07 2.89
C ALA A 122 13.62 -30.22 3.55
N PRO A 123 14.87 -30.26 3.04
CA PRO A 123 16.02 -29.68 3.72
C PRO A 123 15.95 -28.16 3.85
N ASP A 124 15.28 -27.48 2.93
CA ASP A 124 15.14 -26.01 2.90
C ASP A 124 14.07 -25.48 3.88
N PHE A 125 13.24 -26.36 4.44
CA PHE A 125 12.10 -26.00 5.30
C PHE A 125 12.29 -26.42 6.77
N LYS A 126 13.53 -26.68 7.19
CA LYS A 126 13.84 -27.03 8.60
C LYS A 126 13.37 -25.96 9.60
N TRP A 127 13.31 -24.70 9.17
CA TRP A 127 12.83 -23.59 10.00
C TRP A 127 11.38 -23.75 10.46
N ILE A 128 10.54 -24.44 9.67
CA ILE A 128 9.11 -24.61 9.95
C ILE A 128 8.89 -25.47 11.21
N ARG A 129 9.84 -26.35 11.54
CA ARG A 129 9.78 -27.23 12.71
C ARG A 129 9.71 -26.46 14.02
N ASN A 130 10.39 -25.32 14.07
CA ASN A 130 10.44 -24.43 15.22
C ASN A 130 9.51 -23.22 15.06
N TRP A 131 8.74 -23.14 13.97
CA TRP A 131 7.85 -22.02 13.72
C TRP A 131 6.52 -22.21 14.47
N SER A 132 6.14 -21.19 15.25
CA SER A 132 4.93 -21.21 16.08
C SER A 132 3.92 -20.22 15.54
N SER A 133 2.81 -20.72 14.99
CA SER A 133 1.76 -19.85 14.41
C SER A 133 1.19 -18.89 15.45
N ASN A 134 0.97 -19.34 16.69
CA ASN A 134 0.41 -18.51 17.76
C ASN A 134 1.32 -17.34 18.17
N THR A 135 2.63 -17.44 17.92
CA THR A 135 3.57 -16.34 18.17
C THR A 135 3.41 -15.22 17.16
N TRP A 136 3.21 -15.59 15.88
CA TRP A 136 3.11 -14.64 14.77
C TRP A 136 1.68 -14.17 14.51
N TYR A 137 0.71 -15.05 14.72
CA TYR A 137 -0.72 -14.87 14.44
C TYR A 137 -1.57 -15.29 15.65
N PRO A 138 -1.45 -14.60 16.79
CA PRO A 138 -2.27 -14.90 17.96
C PRO A 138 -3.75 -14.60 17.69
N LEU A 139 -4.62 -15.54 18.05
CA LEU A 139 -6.07 -15.41 17.85
C LEU A 139 -6.68 -14.21 18.58
N THR A 140 -6.06 -13.75 19.66
CA THR A 140 -6.49 -12.56 20.42
C THR A 140 -6.35 -11.26 19.64
N LYS A 141 -5.63 -11.26 18.51
CA LYS A 141 -5.42 -10.08 17.66
C LYS A 141 -6.24 -10.10 16.37
N ASP A 142 -7.36 -10.83 16.35
CA ASP A 142 -8.29 -10.95 15.21
C ASP A 142 -8.52 -9.63 14.47
N LYS A 143 -8.03 -9.54 13.22
CA LYS A 143 -8.18 -8.37 12.33
C LYS A 143 -7.68 -7.05 12.91
N LEU A 144 -6.92 -7.08 14.01
CA LEU A 144 -6.34 -5.88 14.63
C LEU A 144 -5.11 -5.42 13.85
N LEU A 145 -4.75 -4.17 14.06
CA LEU A 145 -3.56 -3.59 13.47
C LEU A 145 -2.30 -4.17 14.13
N SER A 146 -1.31 -4.54 13.32
CA SER A 146 0.00 -4.93 13.83
C SER A 146 0.79 -3.70 14.28
N SER A 147 1.86 -3.90 15.05
CA SER A 147 2.78 -2.81 15.40
C SER A 147 3.27 -2.07 14.16
N ARG A 148 3.65 -2.82 13.12
CA ARG A 148 4.06 -2.25 11.85
C ARG A 148 2.96 -1.44 11.18
N GLY A 149 1.71 -1.91 11.26
CA GLY A 149 0.58 -1.17 10.74
C GLY A 149 0.33 0.16 11.46
N ASN A 150 0.59 0.23 12.76
CA ASN A 150 0.53 1.49 13.50
C ASN A 150 1.64 2.46 13.05
N GLU A 151 2.87 1.96 12.93
CA GLU A 151 4.03 2.74 12.45
C GLU A 151 3.80 3.31 11.05
N ASP A 152 3.28 2.49 10.13
CA ASP A 152 3.02 2.91 8.76
C ASP A 152 2.02 4.08 8.73
N LEU A 153 0.96 4.02 9.55
CA LEU A 153 -0.07 5.05 9.63
C LEU A 153 0.41 6.32 10.33
N TYR A 154 1.20 6.19 11.39
CA TYR A 154 1.87 7.33 12.01
C TYR A 154 2.80 8.03 11.00
N ALA A 155 3.62 7.26 10.27
CA ALA A 155 4.47 7.80 9.23
C ALA A 155 3.67 8.43 8.08
N ILE A 156 2.51 7.87 7.71
CA ILE A 156 1.57 8.51 6.78
C ILE A 156 1.09 9.85 7.34
N GLY A 157 0.67 9.90 8.60
CA GLY A 157 0.25 11.14 9.27
C GLY A 157 1.31 12.23 9.19
N ARG A 158 2.57 11.91 9.53
CA ARG A 158 3.68 12.86 9.44
C ARG A 158 3.92 13.37 8.03
N ARG A 159 3.88 12.49 7.02
CA ARG A 159 4.04 12.93 5.62
C ARG A 159 2.96 13.90 5.20
N PHE A 160 1.72 13.70 5.63
CA PHE A 160 0.63 14.64 5.36
C PHE A 160 0.83 15.96 6.11
N ALA A 161 1.33 15.93 7.34
CA ALA A 161 1.68 17.15 8.08
C ALA A 161 2.77 17.96 7.37
N THR A 162 3.81 17.29 6.83
CA THR A 162 4.86 17.94 6.04
C THR A 162 4.34 18.47 4.70
N ARG A 163 3.57 17.65 3.97
CA ARG A 163 3.05 18.03 2.65
C ARG A 163 2.15 19.26 2.74
N TYR A 164 1.26 19.30 3.72
CA TYR A 164 0.31 20.39 3.88
C TYR A 164 0.71 21.40 4.95
N LYS A 165 2.02 21.54 5.22
CA LYS A 165 2.53 22.38 6.30
C LYS A 165 2.00 23.82 6.21
N GLU A 166 2.10 24.46 5.05
CA GLU A 166 1.66 25.86 4.86
C GLU A 166 0.16 26.04 5.16
N PHE A 167 -0.68 25.12 4.69
CA PHE A 167 -2.11 25.13 4.97
C PHE A 167 -2.39 24.98 6.48
N LEU A 168 -1.69 24.06 7.13
CA LEU A 168 -1.92 23.73 8.53
C LEU A 168 -1.31 24.77 9.49
N ASP A 169 -0.29 25.51 9.06
CA ASP A 169 0.25 26.66 9.80
C ASP A 169 -0.70 27.87 9.69
N LYS A 170 -1.35 28.06 8.52
CA LYS A 170 -2.37 29.11 8.31
C LYS A 170 -3.66 28.83 9.09
N TYR A 171 -4.02 27.55 9.24
CA TYR A 171 -5.21 27.10 9.97
C TYR A 171 -4.79 26.17 11.11
N PRO A 172 -4.37 26.71 12.26
CA PRO A 172 -4.04 25.93 13.45
C PRO A 172 -5.17 24.99 13.87
N TYR A 173 -4.82 23.97 14.65
CA TYR A 173 -5.80 22.97 15.09
C TYR A 173 -6.91 23.62 15.94
N ASP A 174 -8.14 23.51 15.46
CA ASP A 174 -9.35 23.86 16.20
C ASP A 174 -10.32 22.65 16.15
N PRO A 175 -10.83 22.16 17.30
CA PRO A 175 -11.76 21.03 17.35
C PRO A 175 -13.06 21.24 16.55
N THR A 176 -13.42 22.48 16.22
CA THR A 176 -14.62 22.80 15.42
C THR A 176 -14.37 22.75 13.91
N THR A 177 -13.11 22.90 13.47
CA THR A 177 -12.75 22.92 12.05
C THR A 177 -12.08 21.61 11.58
N TYR A 178 -11.43 20.88 12.49
CA TYR A 178 -10.80 19.59 12.20
C TYR A 178 -11.73 18.44 12.53
N GLU A 179 -12.14 17.69 11.51
CA GLU A 179 -13.00 16.53 11.69
C GLU A 179 -12.30 15.21 11.33
N PHE A 180 -12.17 14.32 12.33
CA PHE A 180 -11.67 12.96 12.13
C PHE A 180 -12.80 11.95 12.23
N ARG A 181 -13.11 11.28 11.10
CA ARG A 181 -14.14 10.23 11.04
C ARG A 181 -13.52 8.86 10.80
N SER A 182 -14.01 7.84 11.52
CA SER A 182 -13.68 6.44 11.28
C SER A 182 -14.94 5.57 11.25
N SER A 183 -14.88 4.41 10.59
CA SER A 183 -15.93 3.40 10.76
C SER A 183 -15.90 2.81 12.17
N SER A 184 -16.99 2.16 12.60
CA SER A 184 -17.14 1.54 13.92
C SER A 184 -16.27 0.29 14.15
N LYS A 185 -15.39 -0.07 13.21
CA LYS A 185 -14.49 -1.22 13.34
C LYS A 185 -13.28 -0.82 14.19
N ALA A 186 -12.92 -1.62 15.21
CA ALA A 186 -11.78 -1.35 16.10
C ALA A 186 -10.48 -1.02 15.35
N ARG A 187 -10.16 -1.76 14.29
CA ARG A 187 -8.99 -1.50 13.42
C ARG A 187 -9.02 -0.13 12.73
N ALA A 188 -10.20 0.39 12.40
CA ALA A 188 -10.36 1.70 11.76
C ALA A 188 -10.10 2.81 12.79
N THR A 189 -10.57 2.62 14.02
CA THR A 189 -10.26 3.52 15.15
C THR A 189 -8.76 3.52 15.47
N GLN A 190 -8.12 2.35 15.58
CA GLN A 190 -6.65 2.24 15.76
C GLN A 190 -5.89 2.96 14.65
N SER A 191 -6.40 2.81 13.41
CA SER A 191 -5.78 3.44 12.26
C SER A 191 -5.90 4.96 12.30
N ALA A 192 -7.10 5.46 12.60
CA ALA A 192 -7.37 6.89 12.73
C ALA A 192 -6.52 7.51 13.84
N TYR A 193 -6.42 6.83 14.99
CA TYR A 193 -5.61 7.27 16.13
C TYR A 193 -4.12 7.35 15.79
N SER A 194 -3.55 6.30 15.18
CA SER A 194 -2.13 6.31 14.79
C SER A 194 -1.82 7.40 13.77
N PHE A 195 -2.73 7.60 12.80
CA PHE A 195 -2.61 8.68 11.83
C PHE A 195 -2.69 10.06 12.49
N SER A 196 -3.66 10.29 13.38
CA SER A 196 -3.83 11.59 14.05
C SER A 196 -2.62 11.95 14.91
N LEU A 197 -2.00 10.95 15.57
CA LEU A 197 -0.77 11.16 16.33
C LEU A 197 0.35 11.71 15.45
N GLY A 198 0.58 11.12 14.28
CA GLY A 198 1.62 11.60 13.37
C GLY A 198 1.24 12.92 12.68
N PHE A 199 -0.05 13.12 12.40
CA PHE A 199 -0.52 14.32 11.70
C PHE A 199 -0.51 15.58 12.57
N LEU A 200 -0.77 15.43 13.87
CA LEU A 200 -0.79 16.52 14.86
C LEU A 200 0.49 16.59 15.70
N GLU A 201 1.51 15.79 15.38
CA GLU A 201 2.76 15.78 16.13
C GLU A 201 3.40 17.18 16.16
N GLY A 202 3.71 17.66 17.37
CA GLY A 202 4.31 18.98 17.57
C GLY A 202 3.34 20.15 17.43
N ARG A 203 2.03 19.91 17.32
CA ARG A 203 0.99 20.96 17.23
C ARG A 203 0.15 20.96 18.49
N SER A 204 0.30 22.03 19.28
CA SER A 204 -0.53 22.25 20.48
C SER A 204 -1.85 22.90 20.08
N PRO A 205 -3.00 22.49 20.67
CA PRO A 205 -4.30 23.11 20.42
C PRO A 205 -4.37 24.60 20.74
N ASN A 206 -3.47 25.14 21.56
CA ASN A 206 -3.36 26.56 21.83
C ASN A 206 -1.89 26.89 22.03
N SER A 207 -1.29 27.65 21.11
CA SER A 207 -0.20 28.56 21.46
C SER A 207 -0.84 29.94 21.58
N ASP A 208 -1.64 30.12 22.64
CA ASP A 208 -1.92 31.46 23.14
C ASP A 208 -0.59 31.98 23.67
N GLU A 209 0.25 32.52 22.78
CA GLU A 209 1.36 33.36 23.21
C GLU A 209 0.74 34.66 23.77
N PRO A 210 1.15 35.09 24.97
CA PRO A 210 0.76 36.38 25.53
C PRO A 210 1.29 37.57 24.70
#